data_AF-A0A496U3B6-F1
#
_entry.id   AF-A0A496U3B6-F1
#
_cell.length_a   1.000
_cell.length_b   1.000
_cell.length_c   1.000
_cell.angle_alpha   90.00
_cell.angle_beta   90.00
_cell.angle_gamma   90.00
#
_symmetry.space_group_name_H-M   'P 1'
#
loop_
_entity.id
_entity.type
_entity.pdbx_description
1 polymer ?
#
loop_
_entity_poly.entity_id
_entity_poly.type
_entity_poly.pdbx_seq_one_letter_code
_entity_poly.pdbx_strand_id
1 'polypeptide(L)'
;MRLELWKTGLKISQKYPFTGLGYEAWHDVAEKYIEKQGTYALKEYNKDEGIKKALSGHFHSDYIQMLVNGGIPLFLAFLFLIFYYGWILIKKNKYIKLTGIGLIIIFLASGFFEYNFGDAEVAHTFFFLLGFLIAH
;
A
#
# COMPACT_ATOMS: atom_id res chain seq x y z
N MET A 1 -0.98 -16.94 3.20
CA MET A 1 0.08 -15.95 3.50
C MET A 1 -0.41 -14.50 3.41
N ARG A 2 -0.83 -13.99 2.23
CA ARG A 2 -1.28 -12.57 2.08
C ARG A 2 -2.38 -12.13 3.05
N LEU A 3 -3.45 -12.92 3.22
CA LEU A 3 -4.52 -12.61 4.18
C LEU A 3 -4.04 -12.48 5.63
N GLU A 4 -2.97 -13.20 5.99
CA GLU A 4 -2.42 -13.16 7.35
C GLU A 4 -1.52 -11.94 7.55
N LEU A 5 -0.78 -11.56 6.51
CA LEU A 5 -0.13 -10.25 6.47
C LEU A 5 -1.18 -9.16 6.63
N TRP A 6 -2.28 -9.20 5.89
CA TRP A 6 -3.34 -8.19 6.01
C TRP A 6 -3.93 -8.10 7.42
N LYS A 7 -4.28 -9.24 8.02
CA LYS A 7 -4.74 -9.28 9.42
C LYS A 7 -3.70 -8.69 10.37
N THR A 8 -2.42 -8.99 10.15
CA THR A 8 -1.31 -8.45 10.95
C THR A 8 -1.19 -6.94 10.80
N GLY A 9 -1.22 -6.43 9.56
CA GLY A 9 -1.18 -5.00 9.27
C GLY A 9 -2.36 -4.26 9.87
N LEU A 10 -3.58 -4.83 9.80
CA LEU A 10 -4.76 -4.26 10.45
C LEU A 10 -4.62 -4.21 11.97
N LYS A 11 -4.08 -5.26 12.62
CA LYS A 11 -3.79 -5.25 14.07
C LYS A 11 -2.77 -4.19 14.45
N ILE A 12 -1.72 -4.03 13.64
CA ILE A 12 -0.71 -2.98 13.83
C ILE A 12 -1.37 -1.61 13.73
N SER A 13 -2.20 -1.40 12.72
CA SER A 13 -2.91 -0.14 12.47
C SER A 13 -3.87 0.20 13.60
N GLN A 14 -4.55 -0.79 14.18
CA GLN A 14 -5.40 -0.60 15.37
C GLN A 14 -4.59 -0.23 16.61
N LYS A 15 -3.38 -0.78 16.75
CA LYS A 15 -2.49 -0.51 17.89
C LYS A 15 -1.80 0.86 17.78
N TYR A 16 -1.43 1.27 16.57
CA TYR A 16 -0.72 2.53 16.28
C TYR A 16 -1.46 3.35 15.21
N PRO A 17 -2.68 3.85 15.51
CA PRO A 17 -3.56 4.43 14.49
C PRO A 17 -3.05 5.74 13.89
N PHE A 18 -2.19 6.49 14.58
CA PHE A 18 -1.73 7.80 14.10
C PHE A 18 -0.34 7.78 13.48
N THR A 19 0.53 6.89 13.93
CA THR A 19 1.94 6.86 13.50
C THR A 19 2.26 5.63 12.66
N GLY A 20 1.42 4.60 12.71
CA GLY A 20 1.86 3.27 12.30
C GLY A 20 3.13 2.87 13.07
N LEU A 21 4.00 2.14 12.39
CA LEU A 21 5.34 1.76 12.87
C LEU A 21 6.43 2.74 12.44
N GLY A 22 6.12 3.70 11.56
CA GLY A 22 7.11 4.47 10.82
C GLY A 22 7.32 3.92 9.41
N TYR A 23 7.75 4.80 8.49
CA TYR A 23 7.89 4.48 7.08
C TYR A 23 8.87 3.34 6.86
N GLU A 24 8.41 2.25 6.22
CA GLU A 24 9.16 1.04 5.89
C GLU A 24 9.82 0.32 7.09
N ALA A 25 9.37 0.62 8.32
CA ALA A 25 9.94 0.04 9.54
C ALA A 25 9.60 -1.45 9.74
N TRP A 26 8.62 -1.99 8.99
CA TRP A 26 8.17 -3.38 9.14
C TRP A 26 9.31 -4.38 8.94
N HIS A 27 10.18 -4.16 7.95
CA HIS A 27 11.29 -5.07 7.66
C HIS A 27 12.23 -5.27 8.86
N ASP A 28 12.40 -4.23 9.69
CA ASP A 28 13.29 -4.26 10.85
C ASP A 28 12.65 -4.89 12.10
N VAL A 29 11.32 -4.82 12.20
CA VAL A 29 10.59 -5.23 13.39
C VAL A 29 9.76 -6.50 13.20
N ALA A 30 9.64 -6.98 11.96
CA ALA A 30 8.82 -8.14 11.59
C ALA A 30 9.16 -9.35 12.47
N GLU A 31 10.43 -9.74 12.54
CA GLU A 31 10.88 -10.91 13.31
C GLU A 31 10.46 -10.83 14.78
N LYS A 32 10.81 -9.73 15.46
CA LYS A 32 10.47 -9.51 16.88
C LYS A 32 8.96 -9.46 17.10
N TYR A 33 8.22 -8.84 16.18
CA TYR A 33 6.77 -8.73 16.27
C TYR A 33 6.10 -10.10 16.11
N ILE A 34 6.63 -10.89 15.18
CA ILE A 34 6.19 -12.23 14.82
C ILE A 34 6.39 -13.21 15.98
N GLU A 35 7.59 -13.23 16.55
CA GLU A 35 7.93 -14.05 17.72
C GLU A 35 7.00 -13.77 18.91
N LYS A 36 6.66 -12.50 19.12
CA LYS A 36 5.85 -12.06 20.27
C LYS A 36 4.35 -12.35 20.11
N GLN A 37 3.81 -12.32 18.90
CA GLN A 37 2.36 -12.40 18.66
C GLN A 37 1.85 -13.83 18.35
N GLY A 38 2.72 -14.76 17.94
CA GLY A 38 2.39 -16.18 17.83
C GLY A 38 1.20 -16.52 16.91
N THR A 39 0.94 -15.74 15.85
CA THR A 39 -0.19 -16.02 14.94
C THR A 39 0.03 -17.30 14.12
N TYR A 40 -1.05 -17.92 13.63
CA TYR A 40 -1.01 -19.23 12.97
C TYR A 40 -0.17 -19.24 11.66
N ALA A 41 -0.07 -18.10 11.00
CA ALA A 41 0.81 -17.88 9.83
C ALA A 41 2.31 -17.89 10.18
N LEU A 42 2.64 -17.83 11.47
CA LEU A 42 3.99 -17.63 12.01
C LEU A 42 4.58 -18.89 12.65
N LYS A 43 3.79 -19.97 12.81
CA LYS A 43 4.35 -21.30 13.11
C LYS A 43 5.26 -21.81 11.98
N GLU A 44 5.18 -21.21 10.80
CA GLU A 44 6.02 -21.54 9.63
C GLU A 44 7.16 -20.55 9.37
N TYR A 45 7.22 -19.44 10.13
CA TYR A 45 8.22 -18.38 9.91
C TYR A 45 9.66 -18.91 9.96
N ASN A 46 9.92 -19.88 10.84
CA ASN A 46 11.23 -20.53 11.00
C ASN A 46 11.40 -21.81 10.18
N LYS A 47 10.44 -22.18 9.32
CA LYS A 47 10.53 -23.42 8.54
C LYS A 47 11.41 -23.28 7.30
N ASP A 48 11.46 -22.10 6.69
CA ASP A 48 12.18 -21.85 5.44
C ASP A 48 12.52 -20.36 5.27
N GLU A 49 13.70 -20.06 4.72
CA GLU A 49 14.17 -18.68 4.49
C GLU A 49 13.30 -17.90 3.49
N GLY A 50 12.74 -18.58 2.48
CA GLY A 50 11.82 -17.98 1.52
C GLY A 50 10.52 -17.52 2.18
N ILE A 51 9.98 -18.33 3.10
CA ILE A 51 8.80 -17.97 3.91
C ILE A 51 9.13 -16.80 4.84
N LYS A 52 10.31 -16.81 5.47
CA LYS A 52 10.79 -15.70 6.32
C LYS A 52 10.80 -14.40 5.54
N LYS A 53 11.44 -14.40 4.35
CA LYS A 53 11.54 -13.25 3.46
C LYS A 53 10.17 -12.75 3.01
N ALA A 54 9.26 -13.66 2.65
CA ALA A 54 7.93 -13.30 2.21
C ALA A 54 7.07 -12.68 3.34
N LEU A 55 7.26 -13.12 4.59
CA LEU A 55 6.53 -12.60 5.75
C LEU A 55 7.14 -11.31 6.32
N SER A 56 8.45 -11.12 6.19
CA SER A 56 9.11 -9.84 6.48
C SER A 56 8.97 -8.83 5.35
N GLY A 57 8.39 -9.22 4.20
CA GLY A 57 8.13 -8.35 3.06
C GLY A 57 6.96 -7.39 3.28
N HIS A 58 6.54 -6.71 2.21
CA HIS A 58 5.39 -5.78 2.27
C HIS A 58 4.06 -6.51 2.49
N PHE A 59 3.04 -5.75 2.87
CA PHE A 59 1.70 -6.26 3.15
C PHE A 59 0.88 -6.61 1.89
N HIS A 60 1.44 -6.44 0.68
CA HIS A 60 0.77 -6.68 -0.61
C HIS A 60 -0.59 -5.97 -0.72
N SER A 61 -0.63 -4.74 -0.24
CA SER A 61 -1.78 -3.84 -0.36
C SER A 61 -1.32 -2.43 -0.04
N ASP A 62 -1.51 -1.49 -0.96
CA ASP A 62 -1.22 -0.07 -0.75
C ASP A 62 -1.91 0.44 0.52
N TYR A 63 -3.19 0.10 0.69
CA TYR A 63 -4.01 0.58 1.79
C TYR A 63 -3.49 0.14 3.16
N ILE A 64 -3.17 -1.16 3.31
CA ILE A 64 -2.66 -1.70 4.56
C ILE A 64 -1.23 -1.20 4.80
N GLN A 65 -0.42 -1.12 3.75
CA GLN A 65 0.94 -0.63 3.86
C GLN A 65 0.98 0.83 4.32
N MET A 66 0.11 1.70 3.79
CA MET A 66 0.00 3.10 4.24
C MET A 66 -0.39 3.19 5.72
N LEU A 67 -1.36 2.39 6.16
CA LEU A 67 -1.77 2.36 7.57
C LEU A 67 -0.66 1.84 8.49
N VAL A 68 0.10 0.83 8.05
CA VAL A 68 1.23 0.29 8.82
C VAL A 68 2.39 1.29 8.86
N ASN A 69 2.69 1.98 7.77
CA ASN A 69 3.81 2.91 7.68
C ASN A 69 3.56 4.22 8.45
N GLY A 70 2.35 4.77 8.37
CA GLY A 70 2.08 6.11 8.90
C GLY A 70 0.68 6.30 9.46
N GLY A 71 -0.04 5.21 9.75
CA GLY A 71 -1.38 5.27 10.31
C GLY A 71 -2.41 5.92 9.41
N ILE A 72 -3.50 6.36 10.03
CA ILE A 72 -4.59 7.10 9.41
C ILE A 72 -4.08 8.38 8.71
N PRO A 73 -3.15 9.18 9.27
CA PRO A 73 -2.65 10.37 8.57
C PRO A 73 -2.03 10.07 7.21
N LEU A 74 -1.12 9.10 7.11
CA LEU A 74 -0.51 8.73 5.83
C LEU A 74 -1.54 8.12 4.86
N PHE A 75 -2.42 7.26 5.37
CA PHE A 75 -3.50 6.68 4.58
C PHE A 75 -4.42 7.75 3.97
N LEU A 76 -4.82 8.75 4.76
CA LEU A 76 -5.64 9.86 4.26
C LEU A 76 -4.87 10.76 3.29
N ALA A 77 -3.59 11.00 3.52
CA ALA A 77 -2.75 11.75 2.58
C ALA A 77 -2.64 11.04 1.22
N PHE A 78 -2.46 9.72 1.23
CA PHE A 78 -2.48 8.88 0.04
C PHE A 78 -3.82 9.00 -0.70
N LEU A 79 -4.95 8.78 -0.02
CA LEU A 79 -6.27 8.90 -0.65
C LEU A 79 -6.52 10.32 -1.19
N PHE A 80 -6.17 11.35 -0.41
CA PHE A 80 -6.30 12.74 -0.81
C PHE A 80 -5.54 13.01 -2.11
N LEU A 81 -4.28 12.56 -2.22
CA LEU A 81 -3.47 12.74 -3.42
C LEU A 81 -4.15 12.13 -4.65
N ILE A 82 -4.62 10.89 -4.55
CA ILE A 82 -5.27 10.18 -5.66
C ILE A 82 -6.58 10.86 -6.06
N PHE A 83 -7.43 11.20 -5.08
CA PHE A 83 -8.70 11.88 -5.36
C PHE A 83 -8.51 13.31 -5.87
N TYR A 84 -7.45 14.00 -5.44
CA TYR A 84 -7.10 15.32 -5.95
C TYR A 84 -6.76 15.26 -7.44
N TYR A 85 -5.99 14.27 -7.89
CA TYR A 85 -5.75 14.05 -9.32
C TYR A 85 -7.04 13.69 -10.08
N GLY A 86 -7.89 12.86 -9.50
CA GLY A 86 -9.22 12.57 -10.06
C GLY A 86 -10.07 13.84 -10.23
N TRP A 87 -10.03 14.75 -9.25
CA TRP A 87 -10.72 16.04 -9.28
C TRP A 87 -10.19 16.97 -10.38
N ILE A 88 -8.89 16.93 -10.67
CA ILE A 88 -8.32 17.67 -11.81
C ILE A 88 -8.83 17.07 -13.13
N LEU A 89 -8.79 15.75 -13.25
CA LEU A 89 -9.17 15.03 -14.47
C LEU A 89 -10.66 15.17 -14.83
N ILE A 90 -11.56 15.27 -13.86
CA ILE A 90 -13.00 15.45 -14.15
C ILE A 90 -13.32 16.78 -14.86
N LYS A 91 -12.41 17.74 -14.82
CA LYS A 91 -12.52 19.05 -15.49
C LYS A 91 -11.98 19.02 -16.93
N LYS A 92 -11.32 17.94 -17.33
CA LYS A 92 -10.75 17.77 -18.68
C LYS A 92 -11.81 17.33 -19.70
N ASN A 93 -11.42 17.36 -20.97
CA ASN A 93 -12.25 16.85 -22.07
C ASN A 93 -12.59 15.37 -21.88
N LYS A 94 -13.62 14.89 -22.60
CA LYS A 94 -14.18 13.55 -22.43
C LYS A 94 -13.12 12.44 -22.48
N TYR A 95 -12.19 12.50 -23.43
CA TYR A 95 -11.21 11.44 -23.65
C TYR A 95 -10.17 11.40 -22.52
N ILE A 96 -9.57 12.56 -22.20
CA ILE A 96 -8.57 12.66 -21.12
C ILE A 96 -9.18 12.26 -19.77
N LYS A 97 -10.42 12.70 -19.51
CA LYS A 97 -11.16 12.35 -18.30
C LYS A 97 -11.35 10.85 -18.17
N LEU A 98 -11.87 10.19 -19.20
CA LEU A 98 -12.13 8.74 -19.15
C LEU A 98 -10.83 7.95 -19.00
N THR A 99 -9.78 8.31 -19.74
CA THR A 99 -8.46 7.65 -19.65
C THR A 99 -7.84 7.84 -18.27
N GLY A 100 -7.81 9.07 -17.75
CA GLY A 100 -7.21 9.36 -16.45
C GLY A 100 -7.96 8.73 -15.28
N ILE A 101 -9.30 8.76 -15.30
CA ILE A 101 -10.11 8.07 -14.28
C ILE A 101 -9.93 6.56 -14.38
N GLY A 102 -9.87 5.99 -15.59
CA GLY A 102 -9.55 4.58 -15.80
C GLY A 102 -8.20 4.18 -15.20
N LEU A 103 -7.17 5.00 -15.41
CA LEU A 103 -5.83 4.79 -14.84
C LEU A 103 -5.87 4.82 -13.30
N ILE A 104 -6.57 5.78 -12.69
CA ILE A 104 -6.77 5.85 -11.23
C ILE A 104 -7.48 4.59 -10.71
N ILE A 105 -8.55 4.15 -11.37
CA ILE A 105 -9.31 2.96 -10.97
C ILE A 105 -8.42 1.72 -11.02
N ILE A 106 -7.63 1.55 -12.08
CA ILE A 106 -6.70 0.41 -12.22
C ILE A 106 -5.67 0.42 -11.10
N PHE A 107 -5.07 1.59 -10.81
CA PHE A 107 -4.08 1.74 -9.74
C PHE A 107 -4.67 1.41 -8.36
N LEU A 108 -5.85 1.96 -8.05
CA LEU A 108 -6.56 1.69 -6.79
C LEU A 108 -7.00 0.22 -6.68
N ALA A 109 -7.53 -0.37 -7.75
CA ALA A 109 -8.01 -1.75 -7.76
C ALA A 109 -6.86 -2.75 -7.60
N SER A 110 -5.75 -2.55 -8.32
CA SER A 110 -4.56 -3.39 -8.17
C SER A 110 -3.86 -3.17 -6.83
N GLY A 111 -3.92 -1.95 -6.27
CA GLY A 111 -3.40 -1.62 -4.94
C GLY A 111 -4.11 -2.36 -3.78
N PHE A 112 -5.25 -3.00 -4.03
CA PHE A 112 -5.82 -3.93 -3.06
C PHE A 112 -4.98 -5.20 -2.93
N PHE A 113 -4.29 -5.62 -3.99
CA PHE A 113 -3.64 -6.92 -4.07
C PHE A 113 -2.11 -6.86 -4.11
N GLU A 114 -1.53 -5.69 -4.33
CA GLU A 114 -0.09 -5.46 -4.36
C GLU A 114 0.28 -4.09 -3.78
N TYR A 115 1.53 -3.91 -3.34
CA TYR A 115 2.04 -2.62 -2.88
C TYR A 115 2.61 -1.81 -4.06
N ASN A 116 1.74 -1.42 -4.98
CA ASN A 116 2.09 -0.65 -6.18
C ASN A 116 2.77 0.69 -5.87
N PHE A 117 2.39 1.33 -4.77
CA PHE A 117 2.92 2.65 -4.42
C PHE A 117 4.39 2.59 -3.98
N GLY A 118 4.83 1.46 -3.41
CA GLY A 118 6.23 1.23 -3.07
C GLY A 118 7.07 0.70 -4.23
N ASP A 119 6.42 0.19 -5.28
CA ASP A 119 7.09 -0.24 -6.50
C ASP A 119 7.38 0.99 -7.39
N ALA A 120 8.66 1.31 -7.52
CA ALA A 120 9.11 2.47 -8.28
C ALA A 120 8.70 2.40 -9.77
N GLU A 121 8.68 1.21 -10.38
CA GLU A 121 8.32 1.06 -11.79
C GLU A 121 6.83 1.38 -12.00
N VAL A 122 5.98 0.87 -11.11
CA VAL A 122 4.53 1.08 -11.17
C VAL A 122 4.17 2.52 -10.79
N ALA A 123 4.68 3.02 -9.66
CA ALA A 123 4.37 4.35 -9.14
C ALA A 123 4.83 5.45 -10.11
N HIS A 124 6.07 5.40 -10.62
CA HIS A 124 6.55 6.41 -11.55
C HIS A 124 5.78 6.40 -12.86
N THR A 125 5.51 5.22 -13.42
CA THR A 125 4.72 5.10 -14.65
C THR A 125 3.33 5.70 -14.47
N PHE A 126 2.67 5.38 -13.36
CA PHE A 126 1.36 5.92 -13.00
C PHE A 126 1.37 7.46 -12.92
N PHE A 127 2.28 8.04 -12.13
CA PHE A 127 2.35 9.50 -11.97
C PHE A 127 2.79 10.21 -13.24
N PHE A 128 3.68 9.62 -14.04
CA PHE A 128 4.08 10.15 -15.33
C PHE A 128 2.88 10.25 -16.29
N LEU A 129 2.12 9.17 -16.43
CA LEU A 129 0.93 9.14 -17.30
C LEU A 129 -0.16 10.10 -16.81
N LEU A 130 -0.39 10.18 -15.50
CA LEU A 130 -1.31 11.17 -14.92
C LEU A 130 -0.87 12.60 -15.23
N GLY A 131 0.40 12.93 -15.00
CA GLY A 131 0.96 14.24 -15.29
C GLY A 131 0.82 14.60 -16.76
N PHE A 132 1.13 13.66 -17.65
CA PHE A 132 0.98 13.82 -19.09
C PHE A 132 -0.48 14.12 -19.49
N LEU A 133 -1.44 13.36 -18.96
CA LEU A 133 -2.86 13.60 -19.22
C LEU A 133 -3.34 14.94 -18.67
N ILE A 134 -2.86 15.35 -17.50
CA ILE A 134 -3.24 16.62 -16.87
C ILE A 134 -2.66 17.84 -17.61
N ALA A 135 -1.52 17.69 -18.26
CA ALA A 135 -0.92 18.76 -19.06
C ALA A 135 -1.72 19.10 -20.34
N HIS A 136 -2.60 18.19 -20.80
CA HIS A 136 -3.42 18.32 -22.01
C HIS A 136 -4.91 18.49 -21.67
#